data_AF-A0A414UVS4-F1
#
_entry.id   AF-A0A414UVS4-F1
#
_cell.length_a   1.000
_cell.length_b   1.000
_cell.length_c   1.000
_cell.angle_alpha   90.00
_cell.angle_beta   90.00
_cell.angle_gamma   90.00
#
_symmetry.space_group_name_H-M   'P 1'
#
loop_
_entity.id
_entity.type
_entity.pdbx_description
1 polymer ?
#
loop_
_entity_poly.entity_id
_entity_poly.type
_entity_poly.pdbx_seq_one_letter_code
_entity_poly.pdbx_strand_id
1 'polypeptide(L)' 'MGATKNLARYVQEKAINLSAMSRTTGIPYSALYDSLANKKRERPLSMDEAIIICKFLGVNPMDFAEEKTK' A
#
# COMPACT_ATOMS: atom_id res chain seq x y z
N MET A 1 0.25 -2.53 14.37
CA MET A 1 0.14 -1.61 13.21
C MET A 1 0.96 -2.17 12.04
N GLY A 2 0.45 -3.16 11.30
CA GLY A 2 1.24 -3.82 10.26
C GLY A 2 1.64 -2.93 9.07
N ALA A 3 2.66 -3.35 8.32
CA ALA A 3 3.25 -2.58 7.22
C ALA A 3 2.23 -2.12 6.16
N THR A 4 1.22 -2.94 5.86
CA THR A 4 0.11 -2.54 4.96
C THR A 4 -0.62 -1.29 5.44
N LYS A 5 -0.84 -1.14 6.76
CA LYS A 5 -1.52 0.03 7.34
C LYS A 5 -0.66 1.29 7.25
N ASN A 6 0.65 1.15 7.45
CA ASN A 6 1.60 2.26 7.30
C ASN A 6 1.65 2.74 5.85
N LEU A 7 1.70 1.80 4.90
CA LEU A 7 1.66 2.10 3.47
C LEU A 7 0.32 2.74 3.05
N ALA A 8 -0.81 2.21 3.56
CA ALA A 8 -2.14 2.78 3.32
C ALA A 8 -2.24 4.25 3.77
N ARG A 9 -1.72 4.56 4.96
CA ARG A 9 -1.65 5.93 5.47
C ARG A 9 -0.83 6.83 4.54
N TYR A 10 0.34 6.39 4.13
CA TYR A 10 1.20 7.15 3.20
C TYR A 10 0.49 7.46 1.88
N VAL A 11 -0.18 6.46 1.30
CA VAL A 11 -0.95 6.59 0.05
C VAL A 11 -2.08 7.63 0.20
N GLN A 12 -2.77 7.65 1.34
CA GLN A 12 -3.83 8.61 1.63
C GLN A 12 -3.30 10.03 1.87
N GLU A 13 -2.25 10.18 2.68
CA GLU A 13 -1.63 11.48 3.00
C GLU A 13 -1.05 12.16 1.75
N LYS A 14 -0.52 11.38 0.80
CA LYS A 14 0.02 11.87 -0.47
C LYS A 14 -1.03 11.99 -1.58
N ALA A 15 -2.29 11.72 -1.30
CA ALA A 15 -3.40 11.73 -2.27
C ALA A 15 -3.06 10.95 -3.57
N ILE A 16 -2.43 9.79 -3.43
CA ILE A 16 -1.98 8.99 -4.57
C ILE A 16 -3.20 8.46 -5.36
N ASN A 17 -3.13 8.59 -6.68
CA ASN A 17 -4.19 8.14 -7.57
C ASN A 17 -4.18 6.59 -7.74
N LEU A 18 -5.09 5.90 -7.05
CA LEU A 18 -5.21 4.44 -7.12
C LEU A 18 -5.58 3.93 -8.52
N SER A 19 -6.31 4.71 -9.33
CA SER A 19 -6.64 4.34 -10.71
C SER A 19 -5.40 4.34 -11.60
N ALA A 20 -4.48 5.30 -11.40
CA ALA A 20 -3.20 5.32 -12.09
C ALA A 20 -2.29 4.18 -11.62
N MET A 21 -2.26 3.90 -10.31
CA MET A 21 -1.52 2.78 -9.75
C MET A 21 -2.01 1.46 -10.35
N SER A 22 -3.32 1.20 -10.35
CA SER A 22 -3.91 -0.03 -10.91
C SER A 22 -3.50 -0.28 -12.37
N ARG A 23 -3.56 0.76 -13.22
CA ARG A 23 -3.16 0.66 -14.63
C ARG A 23 -1.67 0.38 -14.81
N THR A 24 -0.82 0.90 -13.92
CA THR A 24 0.64 0.77 -14.03
C THR A 24 1.14 -0.54 -13.45
N THR A 25 0.56 -0.99 -12.33
CA THR A 25 1.00 -2.17 -11.60
C THR A 25 0.30 -3.45 -12.05
N GLY A 26 -0.84 -3.33 -12.72
CA GLY A 26 -1.71 -4.46 -13.04
C GLY A 26 -2.53 -4.98 -11.85
N ILE A 27 -2.36 -4.40 -10.66
CA ILE A 27 -3.14 -4.78 -9.48
C ILE A 27 -4.57 -4.24 -9.65
N PRO A 28 -5.61 -5.06 -9.45
CA PRO A 28 -7.00 -4.61 -9.57
C PRO A 28 -7.30 -3.42 -8.66
N TYR A 29 -8.00 -2.41 -9.18
CA TYR A 29 -8.38 -1.23 -8.40
C TYR A 29 -9.12 -1.60 -7.11
N SER A 30 -10.01 -2.59 -7.16
CA SER A 30 -10.75 -3.06 -5.97
C SER A 30 -9.81 -3.62 -4.90
N ALA A 31 -8.76 -4.35 -5.29
CA ALA A 31 -7.76 -4.85 -4.36
C ALA A 31 -6.94 -3.71 -3.74
N LEU A 32 -6.51 -2.74 -4.55
CA LEU A 32 -5.82 -1.53 -4.05
C LEU A 32 -6.71 -0.74 -3.09
N TYR A 33 -7.98 -0.54 -3.44
CA TYR A 33 -8.94 0.19 -2.62
C TYR A 33 -9.15 -0.51 -1.28
N ASP A 34 -9.40 -1.82 -1.30
CA ASP A 34 -9.62 -2.62 -0.09
C ASP A 34 -8.40 -2.76 0.81
N SER A 35 -7.19 -2.58 0.26
CA SER A 35 -5.95 -2.63 1.03
C SER A 35 -5.46 -1.24 1.50
N LEU A 36 -5.69 -0.18 0.73
CA LEU A 36 -5.05 1.13 0.93
C LEU A 36 -6.02 2.26 1.30
N ALA A 37 -7.31 2.15 0.99
CA ALA A 37 -8.27 3.25 1.15
C ALA A 37 -9.52 2.88 1.96
N ASN A 38 -9.92 1.60 1.97
CA ASN A 38 -11.13 1.14 2.62
C ASN A 38 -10.94 1.10 4.15
N LYS A 39 -11.73 1.90 4.88
CA LYS A 39 -11.71 1.92 6.36
C LYS A 39 -12.49 0.78 7.01
N LYS A 40 -13.32 0.06 6.25
CA LYS A 40 -14.18 -1.03 6.74
C LYS A 40 -13.62 -2.41 6.44
N ARG A 41 -12.69 -2.52 5.49
CA ARG A 41 -12.10 -3.78 5.04
C ARG A 41 -10.59 -3.63 5.10
N GLU A 42 -9.92 -4.52 5.81
CA GLU A 42 -8.45 -4.52 5.95
C GLU A 42 -7.88 -5.71 5.18
N ARG A 43 -7.96 -5.70 3.84
CA ARG A 43 -7.30 -6.74 3.05
C ARG A 43 -5.78 -6.54 3.17
N PRO A 44 -5.02 -7.48 3.75
CA PRO A 44 -3.57 -7.36 3.77
C PRO A 44 -3.01 -7.42 2.35
N LEU A 45 -1.95 -6.64 2.09
CA LEU A 45 -1.20 -6.77 0.85
C LEU A 45 -0.32 -8.01 0.93
N SER A 46 -0.22 -8.74 -0.18
CA SER A 46 0.85 -9.74 -0.30
C SER A 46 2.22 -9.06 -0.36
N MET A 47 3.29 -9.82 -0.15
CA MET A 47 4.66 -9.31 -0.29
C MET A 47 4.92 -8.76 -1.70
N ASP A 48 4.46 -9.47 -2.73
CA ASP A 48 4.62 -9.06 -4.12
C ASP A 48 3.86 -7.77 -4.43
N GLU A 49 2.61 -7.66 -3.96
CA GLU A 49 1.82 -6.43 -4.12
C GLU A 49 2.52 -5.25 -3.43
N ALA A 50 3.00 -5.43 -2.20
CA ALA A 50 3.70 -4.39 -1.46
C ALA A 50 4.97 -3.92 -2.19
N ILE A 51 5.79 -4.84 -2.72
CA ILE A 51 7.00 -4.49 -3.48
C ILE A 51 6.65 -3.72 -4.75
N ILE A 52 5.66 -4.19 -5.51
CA ILE A 52 5.23 -3.54 -6.75
C ILE A 52 4.70 -2.13 -6.47
N ILE A 53 3.89 -1.96 -5.42
CA ILE A 53 3.37 -0.66 -5.00
C ILE A 53 4.51 0.27 -4.57
N CYS A 54 5.46 -0.21 -3.75
CA CYS A 54 6.60 0.62 -3.33
C CYS A 54 7.47 1.05 -4.52
N LYS A 55 7.67 0.15 -5.50
CA LYS A 55 8.38 0.48 -6.75
C LYS A 55 7.65 1.55 -7.55
N PHE A 56 6.32 1.47 -7.66
CA PHE A 56 5.50 2.51 -8.31
C PHE A 56 5.62 3.85 -7.60
N LEU A 57 5.66 3.84 -6.26
CA LEU A 57 5.76 5.05 -5.43
C LEU A 57 7.19 5.62 -5.33
N GLY A 58 8.22 4.86 -5.74
CA GLY A 58 9.62 5.26 -5.61
C GLY A 58 10.13 5.30 -4.17
N VAL A 59 9.57 4.46 -3.28
CA VAL A 59 9.89 4.40 -1.85
C VAL A 59 10.46 3.04 -1.45
N ASN A 60 11.15 2.96 -0.32
CA ASN A 60 11.68 1.70 0.18
C ASN A 60 10.60 0.96 1.00
N PRO A 61 10.28 -0.32 0.71
CA PRO A 61 9.32 -1.09 1.50
C PRO A 61 9.65 -1.13 3.01
N MET A 62 10.93 -1.05 3.36
CA MET A 62 11.38 -1.06 4.76
C MET A 62 10.98 0.20 5.53
N ASP A 63 10.65 1.30 4.84
CA ASP A 63 10.14 2.53 5.48
C ASP A 63 8.77 2.31 6.15
N PHE A 64 8.08 1.22 5.80
CA PHE A 64 6.76 0.87 6.34
C PHE A 64 6.80 -0.28 7.34
N ALA A 65 7.96 -0.93 7.53
CA ALA A 65 8.11 -1.97 8.53
C ALA A 65 7.88 -1.40 9.94
N GLU A 66 7.27 -2.18 10.84
CA GLU A 66 7.21 -1.78 12.24
C GLU A 66 8.63 -1.80 12.81
N GLU A 67 9.02 -0.73 13.49
CA GLU A 67 10.17 -0.80 14.39
C GLU A 67 9.84 -1.80 15.49
N LYS A 68 10.61 -2.88 15.56
CA LYS A 68 10.55 -3.77 16.72
C LYS A 68 11.12 -2.97 17.90
N THR A 69 10.25 -2.41 18.72
CA THR A 69 10.63 -1.97 20.07
C THR A 69 11.17 -3.21 20.79
N LYS A 70 12.48 -3.21 21.10
CA LYS A 70 13.10 -4.23 21.94
C LYS A 70 12.62 -4.13 23.37
#